data_AF-A0A382E1J0-F1
#
_entry.id   AF-A0A382E1J0-F1
#
_cell.length_a   1.000
_cell.length_b   1.000
_cell.length_c   1.000
_cell.angle_alpha   90.00
_cell.angle_beta   90.00
_cell.angle_gamma   90.00
#
_symmetry.space_group_name_H-M   'P 1'
#
loop_
_entity.id
_entity.type
_entity.pdbx_description
1 polymer ?
#
loop_
_entity_poly.entity_id
_entity_poly.type
_entity_poly.pdbx_seq_one_letter_code
_entity_poly.pdbx_strand_id
1 'polypeptide(L)'
;MKTITFFPTIVAGALVASIALTTGCGQAPTGNSTGNADQLAALEKENSSLKSKLANAQSSIDNLRAQINSAGPAVADSGLSVPEILEELMEIKMTSENRRAVQRRINFLLESLVEQGEASVPHIREFLNKMEDIDFVVQRSEEDGEGRGRGRGGRGEDLMERFRNRGGRTSMSFEQAPSLRIGLIDILKEIGGSSAEAALGEILTKTARGFEVAYTAKTVRDMIGPDAFRDKALEAAHALLNDPVEVSNPNSYDRNAKRYLFSVLEMYNDQTFIQSAQGLLVREDGKIDDTVLDYLDDVGKERAMDAIYQAFSSGQVTDRGDLADLTRAGLKYTGSNPQANQMFKDIMSSDEYDMRVKWSALREMDDAEDDTTLQVRLNLMQGLQASGDDATDKVVQMYTRQMEAKINGEEFDMRKEMQSLGTDFWRNTFGRGESGDRGDRGSRGNNRGESRRNQPTI
;
A
#
# COMPACT_ATOMS: atom_id res chain seq x y z
N MET A 1 11.93 57.11 41.30
CA MET A 1 11.06 56.32 42.20
C MET A 1 11.06 54.88 41.72
N LYS A 2 11.29 53.96 42.67
CA LYS A 2 11.16 52.49 42.63
C LYS A 2 12.17 51.68 41.80
N THR A 3 13.20 51.23 42.51
CA THR A 3 14.03 50.04 42.33
C THR A 3 13.22 48.74 42.48
N ILE A 4 13.50 47.70 41.68
CA ILE A 4 13.67 46.30 42.14
C ILE A 4 14.64 45.56 41.18
N THR A 5 15.64 44.94 41.80
CA THR A 5 16.71 44.03 41.34
C THR A 5 16.23 42.59 41.08
N PHE A 6 16.87 41.86 40.16
CA PHE A 6 17.09 40.41 40.32
C PHE A 6 18.47 40.00 39.76
N PHE A 7 19.24 39.31 40.60
CA PHE A 7 20.55 38.70 40.37
C PHE A 7 20.43 37.40 39.55
N PRO A 8 21.50 36.96 38.85
CA PRO A 8 21.63 35.58 38.37
C PRO A 8 22.28 34.71 39.45
N THR A 9 21.57 33.71 39.96
CA THR A 9 22.16 32.62 40.75
C THR A 9 22.55 31.47 39.83
N ILE A 10 23.86 31.28 39.70
CA ILE A 10 24.49 30.05 39.23
C ILE A 10 24.15 28.94 40.24
N VAL A 11 23.46 27.89 39.80
CA VAL A 11 23.32 26.64 40.57
C VAL A 11 24.10 25.57 39.83
N ALA A 12 25.31 25.32 40.33
CA ALA A 12 26.04 24.09 40.07
C ALA A 12 25.33 22.95 40.79
N GLY A 13 24.54 22.16 40.06
CA GLY A 13 23.95 20.93 40.55
C GLY A 13 24.94 19.77 40.42
N ALA A 14 25.71 19.52 41.49
CA ALA A 14 26.50 18.31 41.65
C ALA A 14 25.57 17.08 41.77
N LEU A 15 25.63 16.16 40.81
CA LEU A 15 24.93 14.88 40.89
C LEU A 15 25.78 13.92 41.73
N VAL A 16 25.49 13.87 43.03
CA VAL A 16 26.08 12.91 43.97
C VAL A 16 25.40 11.56 43.76
N ALA A 17 26.12 10.62 43.14
CA ALA A 17 25.73 9.21 43.11
C ALA A 17 25.87 8.63 44.53
N SER A 18 24.73 8.36 45.16
CA SER A 18 24.67 7.72 46.48
C SER A 18 24.88 6.21 46.32
N ILE A 19 26.10 5.73 46.60
CA ILE A 19 26.36 4.29 46.72
C ILE A 19 25.85 3.85 48.09
N ALA A 20 24.70 3.16 48.10
CA ALA A 20 24.23 2.44 49.28
C ALA A 20 25.05 1.15 49.46
N LEU A 21 26.06 1.17 50.32
CA LEU A 21 26.71 -0.03 50.84
C LEU A 21 25.95 -0.49 52.09
N THR A 22 25.00 -1.41 51.92
CA THR A 22 24.45 -2.19 53.02
C THR A 22 25.25 -3.48 53.17
N THR A 23 26.18 -3.50 54.12
CA THR A 23 26.75 -4.74 54.65
C THR A 23 25.72 -5.41 55.56
N GLY A 24 25.14 -6.52 55.11
CA GLY A 24 24.32 -7.43 55.90
C GLY A 24 24.65 -8.87 55.51
N CYS A 25 25.14 -9.65 56.48
CA CYS A 25 25.57 -11.04 56.33
C CYS A 25 24.39 -11.97 55.98
N GLY A 26 24.63 -12.94 55.08
CA GLY A 26 23.80 -14.15 54.97
C GLY A 26 23.61 -14.71 53.56
N GLN A 27 24.17 -15.89 53.31
CA GLN A 27 23.93 -16.81 52.18
C GLN A 27 24.32 -16.37 50.76
N ALA A 28 25.41 -16.97 50.26
CA ALA A 28 25.76 -16.98 48.85
C ALA A 28 24.83 -17.92 48.05
N PRO A 29 24.20 -17.46 46.95
CA PRO A 29 23.77 -18.34 45.89
C PRO A 29 24.93 -18.50 44.90
N THR A 30 25.43 -19.72 44.80
CA THR A 30 26.25 -20.20 43.69
C THR A 30 25.42 -20.16 42.40
N GLY A 31 25.83 -19.36 41.42
CA GLY A 31 25.16 -19.28 40.11
C GLY A 31 25.99 -18.55 39.05
N ASN A 32 26.79 -19.33 38.31
CA ASN A 32 27.30 -19.13 36.94
C ASN A 32 27.65 -17.69 36.47
N SER A 33 28.96 -17.43 36.52
CA SER A 33 29.68 -16.19 36.15
C SER A 33 29.71 -15.82 34.65
N THR A 34 28.79 -16.31 33.82
CA THR A 34 28.78 -16.01 32.37
C THR A 34 27.87 -14.85 31.98
N GLY A 35 26.85 -14.49 32.78
CA GLY A 35 25.96 -13.36 32.50
C GLY A 35 26.55 -11.97 32.77
N ASN A 36 27.56 -11.88 33.66
CA ASN A 36 28.16 -10.61 34.03
C ASN A 36 29.19 -10.12 33.01
N ALA A 37 29.81 -11.01 32.23
CA ALA A 37 30.83 -10.65 31.25
C ALA A 37 30.23 -9.95 30.02
N ASP A 38 29.10 -10.46 29.53
CA ASP A 38 28.40 -9.86 28.39
C ASP A 38 27.76 -8.50 28.76
N GLN A 39 27.25 -8.38 29.99
CA GLN A 39 26.78 -7.11 30.53
C GLN A 39 27.93 -6.11 30.75
N LEU A 40 29.10 -6.56 31.20
CA LEU A 40 30.29 -5.71 31.31
C LEU A 40 30.73 -5.20 29.94
N ALA A 41 30.78 -6.08 28.93
CA ALA A 41 31.18 -5.72 27.58
C ALA A 41 30.19 -4.73 26.93
N ALA A 42 28.88 -4.90 27.18
CA ALA A 42 27.86 -3.97 26.75
C ALA A 42 28.02 -2.59 27.43
N LEU A 43 28.27 -2.56 28.74
CA LEU A 43 28.49 -1.33 29.51
C LEU A 43 29.81 -0.64 29.15
N GLU A 44 30.86 -1.38 28.80
CA GLU A 44 32.11 -0.83 28.31
C GLU A 44 31.94 -0.20 26.92
N LYS A 45 31.17 -0.85 26.04
CA LYS A 45 30.80 -0.30 24.74
C LYS A 45 29.98 0.98 24.89
N GLU A 46 28.99 1.00 25.78
CA GLU A 46 28.19 2.18 26.07
C GLU A 46 29.02 3.31 26.73
N ASN A 47 29.95 2.98 27.64
CA ASN A 47 30.87 3.98 28.18
C ASN A 47 31.80 4.56 27.12
N SER A 48 32.24 3.75 26.16
CA SER A 48 33.09 4.22 25.07
C SER A 48 32.35 5.17 24.13
N SER A 49 31.09 4.86 23.81
CA SER A 49 30.23 5.72 22.99
C SER A 49 29.84 7.01 23.73
N LEU A 50 29.55 6.92 25.03
CA LEU A 50 29.26 8.11 25.84
C LEU A 50 30.49 9.02 25.98
N LYS A 51 31.70 8.46 26.10
CA LYS A 51 32.94 9.24 26.12
C LYS A 51 33.21 9.92 24.78
N SER A 52 32.99 9.26 23.65
CA SER A 52 33.13 9.90 22.33
C SER A 52 32.10 11.00 22.15
N LYS A 53 30.83 10.77 22.54
CA LYS A 53 29.77 11.80 22.51
C LYS A 53 30.11 13.01 23.38
N LEU A 54 30.66 12.78 24.58
CA LEU A 54 31.07 13.85 25.49
C LEU A 54 32.24 14.66 24.90
N ALA A 55 33.23 13.99 24.30
CA ALA A 55 34.36 14.66 23.64
C ALA A 55 33.89 15.50 22.45
N ASN A 56 32.96 14.98 21.63
CA ASN A 56 32.37 15.72 20.52
C ASN A 56 31.59 16.94 21.03
N ALA A 57 30.72 16.76 22.03
CA ALA A 57 29.97 17.87 22.64
C ALA A 57 30.89 18.94 23.25
N GLN A 58 32.00 18.55 23.87
CA GLN A 58 33.01 19.48 24.37
C GLN A 58 33.67 20.27 23.24
N SER A 59 34.05 19.59 22.15
CA SER A 59 34.62 20.25 20.97
C SER A 59 33.64 21.25 20.32
N SER A 60 32.34 20.92 20.28
CA SER A 60 31.29 21.82 19.78
C SER A 60 31.10 23.03 20.69
N ILE A 61 31.16 22.85 22.02
CA ILE A 61 31.12 23.97 22.98
C ILE A 61 32.32 24.90 22.79
N ASP A 62 33.51 24.34 22.56
CA ASP A 62 34.72 25.12 22.34
C ASP A 62 34.69 25.88 21.00
N ASN A 63 34.16 25.26 19.95
CA ASN A 63 33.92 25.91 18.66
C ASN A 63 32.87 27.03 18.74
N LEU A 64 31.76 26.80 19.45
CA LEU A 64 30.73 27.81 19.68
C LEU A 64 31.28 28.99 20.52
N ARG A 65 32.10 28.70 21.54
CA ARG A 65 32.81 29.74 22.30
C ARG A 65 33.77 30.53 21.41
N ALA A 66 34.47 29.87 20.50
CA ALA A 66 35.36 30.54 19.55
C ALA A 66 34.59 31.46 18.58
N GLN A 67 33.47 31.00 18.02
CA GLN A 67 32.60 31.79 17.14
C GLN A 67 31.98 33.00 17.85
N ILE A 68 31.51 32.83 19.10
CA ILE A 68 30.96 33.94 19.91
C ILE A 68 32.02 35.02 20.17
N ASN A 69 33.29 34.63 20.31
CA ASN A 69 34.39 35.55 20.57
C ASN A 69 34.95 36.24 19.30
N SER A 70 34.63 35.74 18.10
CA SER A 70 35.04 36.33 16.82
C SER A 70 33.87 37.06 16.14
N ALA A 71 33.54 38.27 16.59
CA ALA A 71 32.43 39.03 16.05
C ALA A 71 32.60 39.44 14.56
N GLY A 72 31.70 38.96 13.72
CA GLY A 72 31.38 39.37 12.35
C GLY A 72 30.19 38.54 11.84
N PRO A 73 29.32 39.03 10.91
CA PRO A 73 28.10 38.33 10.53
C PRO A 73 28.47 37.17 9.59
N ALA A 74 28.93 36.07 10.17
CA ALA A 74 29.02 34.78 9.51
C ALA A 74 27.69 34.07 9.73
N VAL A 75 27.17 33.53 8.63
CA VAL A 75 26.02 32.63 8.58
C VAL A 75 26.16 31.60 9.70
N ALA A 76 25.11 31.45 10.51
CA ALA A 76 25.09 30.53 11.64
C ALA A 76 25.49 29.12 11.16
N ASP A 77 26.70 28.71 11.53
CA ASP A 77 27.14 27.33 11.40
C ASP A 77 26.26 26.51 12.35
N SER A 78 25.35 25.72 11.79
CA SER A 78 24.26 25.04 12.49
C SER A 78 24.74 23.84 13.33
N GLY A 79 25.85 24.00 14.07
CA GLY A 79 26.22 23.32 15.32
C GLY A 79 26.40 21.80 15.35
N LEU A 80 25.86 21.05 14.38
CA LEU A 80 25.91 19.59 14.30
C LEU A 80 26.41 19.18 12.92
N SER A 81 27.44 18.34 12.89
CA SER A 81 27.93 17.72 11.66
C SER A 81 26.91 16.73 11.09
N VAL A 82 26.93 16.46 9.78
CA VAL A 82 26.05 15.45 9.14
C VAL A 82 26.00 14.12 9.90
N PRO A 83 27.13 13.53 10.34
CA PRO A 83 27.10 12.27 11.09
C PRO A 83 26.38 12.38 12.44
N GLU A 84 26.54 13.50 13.16
CA GLU A 84 25.85 13.74 14.43
C GLU A 84 24.34 13.91 14.24
N ILE A 85 23.94 14.58 13.15
CA ILE A 85 22.52 14.71 12.79
C ILE A 85 21.91 13.34 12.52
N LEU A 86 22.59 12.49 11.73
CA LEU A 86 22.12 11.13 11.43
C LEU A 86 22.07 10.26 12.69
N GLU A 87 23.08 10.34 13.57
CA GLU A 87 23.08 9.61 14.83
C GLU A 87 21.93 10.05 15.74
N GLU A 88 21.66 11.35 15.84
CA GLU A 88 20.52 11.85 16.61
C GLU A 88 19.19 11.37 16.03
N LEU A 89 19.00 11.49 14.70
CA LEU A 89 17.83 10.96 14.01
C LEU A 89 17.63 9.45 14.25
N MET A 90 18.73 8.71 14.41
CA MET A 90 18.68 7.27 14.72
C MET A 90 18.20 6.95 16.14
N GLU A 91 18.43 7.86 17.09
CA GLU A 91 18.10 7.66 18.50
C GLU A 91 16.71 8.20 18.87
N ILE A 92 16.03 8.87 17.94
CA ILE A 92 14.72 9.47 18.18
C ILE A 92 13.68 8.41 18.53
N LYS A 93 13.04 8.60 19.68
CA LYS A 93 11.87 7.83 20.11
C LYS A 93 10.67 8.75 20.26
N MET A 94 9.67 8.55 19.40
CA MET A 94 8.44 9.32 19.43
C MET A 94 7.35 8.58 20.22
N THR A 95 6.88 9.23 21.29
CA THR A 95 5.75 8.80 22.12
C THR A 95 4.57 9.76 21.94
N SER A 96 3.40 9.37 22.44
CA SER A 96 2.20 10.22 22.40
C SER A 96 2.40 11.56 23.14
N GLU A 97 3.20 11.56 24.20
CA GLU A 97 3.45 12.72 25.07
C GLU A 97 4.43 13.72 24.48
N ASN A 98 5.47 13.25 23.78
CA ASN A 98 6.53 14.10 23.24
C ASN A 98 6.39 14.41 21.74
N ARG A 99 5.36 13.88 21.08
CA ARG A 99 5.15 13.93 19.62
C ARG A 99 5.45 15.28 18.97
N ARG A 100 4.88 16.38 19.48
CA ARG A 100 5.06 17.72 18.89
C ARG A 100 6.48 18.27 19.06
N ALA A 101 7.15 17.93 20.16
CA ALA A 101 8.52 18.37 20.41
C ALA A 101 9.49 17.56 19.53
N VAL A 102 9.32 16.23 19.50
CA VAL A 102 10.11 15.33 18.66
C VAL A 102 9.93 15.64 17.18
N GLN A 103 8.71 15.86 16.70
CA GLN A 103 8.48 16.20 15.29
C GLN A 103 9.19 17.50 14.88
N ARG A 104 9.16 18.54 15.73
CA ARG A 104 9.90 19.78 15.46
C ARG A 104 11.41 19.53 15.44
N ARG A 105 11.91 18.62 16.27
CA ARG A 105 13.33 18.24 16.28
C ARG A 105 13.70 17.46 15.03
N ILE A 106 12.88 16.51 14.59
CA ILE A 106 13.07 15.78 13.31
C ILE A 106 13.13 16.79 12.16
N ASN A 107 12.15 17.69 12.06
CA ASN A 107 12.11 18.69 10.99
C ASN A 107 13.36 19.59 11.01
N PHE A 108 13.76 20.08 12.18
CA PHE A 108 14.99 20.87 12.33
C PHE A 108 16.22 20.11 11.85
N LEU A 109 16.40 18.86 12.28
CA LEU A 109 17.55 18.03 11.90
C LEU A 109 17.58 17.75 10.39
N LEU A 110 16.42 17.44 9.81
CA LEU A 110 16.26 17.24 8.37
C LEU A 110 16.55 18.52 7.58
N GLU A 111 16.05 19.68 8.01
CA GLU A 111 16.35 20.99 7.41
C GLU A 111 17.85 21.32 7.48
N SER A 112 18.53 21.01 8.61
CA SER A 112 19.98 21.20 8.73
C SER A 112 20.78 20.32 7.75
N LEU A 113 20.27 19.16 7.33
CA LEU A 113 20.91 18.38 6.26
C LEU A 113 20.79 19.06 4.89
N VAL A 114 19.67 19.73 4.61
CA VAL A 114 19.48 20.52 3.38
C VAL A 114 20.42 21.73 3.37
N GLU A 115 20.54 22.43 4.50
CA GLU A 115 21.47 23.57 4.64
C GLU A 115 22.92 23.20 4.34
N GLN A 116 23.33 21.99 4.72
CA GLN A 116 24.67 21.44 4.42
C GLN A 116 24.84 21.01 2.96
N GLY A 117 23.75 20.88 2.19
CA GLY A 117 23.75 20.70 0.74
C GLY A 117 24.50 19.46 0.26
N GLU A 118 25.32 19.61 -0.78
CA GLU A 118 26.07 18.49 -1.38
C GLU A 118 27.00 17.76 -0.39
N ALA A 119 27.46 18.43 0.67
CA ALA A 119 28.29 17.81 1.70
C ALA A 119 27.55 16.71 2.49
N SER A 120 26.22 16.78 2.56
CA SER A 120 25.38 15.77 3.21
C SER A 120 25.24 14.49 2.41
N VAL A 121 25.32 14.57 1.07
CA VAL A 121 24.98 13.46 0.17
C VAL A 121 25.81 12.19 0.42
N PRO A 122 27.14 12.23 0.58
CA PRO A 122 27.94 11.02 0.84
C PRO A 122 27.53 10.29 2.12
N HIS A 123 27.25 11.04 3.19
CA HIS A 123 26.84 10.50 4.49
C HIS A 123 25.43 9.91 4.44
N ILE A 124 24.50 10.61 3.78
CA ILE A 124 23.13 10.12 3.56
C ILE A 124 23.17 8.82 2.74
N ARG A 125 23.93 8.81 1.64
CA ARG A 125 24.11 7.63 0.79
C ARG A 125 24.71 6.46 1.57
N GLU A 126 25.72 6.68 2.40
CA GLU A 126 26.31 5.65 3.25
C GLU A 126 25.28 5.06 4.22
N PHE A 127 24.50 5.92 4.89
CA PHE A 127 23.44 5.47 5.79
C PHE A 127 22.38 4.65 5.04
N LEU A 128 21.89 5.13 3.90
CA LEU A 128 20.87 4.43 3.12
C LEU A 128 21.34 3.04 2.64
N ASN A 129 22.64 2.85 2.42
CA ASN A 129 23.22 1.56 2.07
C ASN A 129 23.27 0.55 3.24
N LYS A 130 23.10 0.98 4.50
CA LYS A 130 23.04 0.08 5.67
C LYS A 130 21.72 -0.66 5.78
N MET A 131 20.70 -0.23 5.04
CA MET A 131 19.35 -0.85 5.04
C MET A 131 18.65 -0.85 6.40
N GLU A 132 19.06 0.05 7.31
CA GLU A 132 18.43 0.30 8.60
C GLU A 132 17.36 1.39 8.44
N ASP A 133 16.16 1.15 8.99
CA ASP A 133 15.05 2.12 8.99
C ASP A 133 14.49 2.35 10.39
N ILE A 134 14.00 3.57 10.63
CA ILE A 134 13.43 4.00 11.90
C ILE A 134 12.11 4.70 11.62
N ASP A 135 11.03 4.06 12.07
CA ASP A 135 9.68 4.58 11.97
C ASP A 135 9.51 5.84 12.84
N PHE A 136 9.11 6.94 12.21
CA PHE A 136 8.69 8.16 12.90
C PHE A 136 7.21 8.10 13.29
N VAL A 137 6.69 6.90 13.56
CA VAL A 137 5.30 6.70 14.00
C VAL A 137 5.26 6.59 15.52
N VAL A 138 4.17 7.04 16.15
CA VAL A 138 4.04 6.96 17.63
C VAL A 138 4.14 5.50 18.06
N GLN A 139 5.18 5.16 18.82
CA GLN A 139 5.31 3.85 19.44
C GLN A 139 4.22 3.74 20.51
N ARG A 140 3.22 2.87 20.28
CA ARG A 140 2.24 2.50 21.32
C ARG A 140 2.90 1.51 22.26
N SER A 141 2.80 1.75 23.57
CA SER A 141 3.17 0.75 24.57
C SER A 141 2.25 -0.48 24.46
N GLU A 142 2.80 -1.66 24.75
CA GLU A 142 2.08 -2.93 24.69
C GLU A 142 0.83 -2.96 25.61
N GLU A 143 0.81 -2.14 26.68
CA GLU A 143 -0.33 -1.99 27.61
C GLU A 143 -1.58 -1.31 27.00
N ASP A 144 -1.44 -0.54 25.92
CA ASP A 144 -2.57 0.16 25.28
C ASP A 144 -3.32 -0.70 24.25
N GLY A 145 -2.85 -1.94 24.02
CA GLY A 145 -3.35 -2.85 22.97
C GLY A 145 -4.61 -3.64 23.33
N GLU A 146 -4.95 -3.82 24.61
CA GLU A 146 -6.00 -4.76 25.04
C GLU A 146 -7.38 -4.11 25.28
N GLY A 147 -7.50 -2.78 25.15
CA GLY A 147 -8.66 -2.05 25.68
C GLY A 147 -9.82 -1.76 24.73
N ARG A 148 -9.72 -1.96 23.41
CA ARG A 148 -10.75 -1.50 22.45
C ARG A 148 -11.02 -2.44 21.26
N GLY A 149 -11.02 -3.74 21.52
CA GLY A 149 -11.58 -4.75 20.60
C GLY A 149 -13.02 -5.12 20.96
N ARG A 150 -13.98 -4.18 20.88
CA ARG A 150 -15.41 -4.51 21.03
C ARG A 150 -16.20 -4.13 19.78
N GLY A 151 -16.45 -5.16 18.96
CA GLY A 151 -17.77 -5.38 18.36
C GLY A 151 -18.03 -4.74 17.00
N ARG A 152 -17.47 -5.32 15.93
CA ARG A 152 -18.19 -5.43 14.66
C ARG A 152 -17.64 -6.61 13.85
N GLY A 153 -18.36 -7.73 13.88
CA GLY A 153 -17.94 -8.95 13.22
C GLY A 153 -17.73 -8.78 11.71
N GLY A 154 -16.52 -9.09 11.24
CA GLY A 154 -16.22 -10.14 10.26
C GLY A 154 -16.83 -10.12 8.86
N ARG A 155 -17.59 -9.09 8.45
CA ARG A 155 -18.15 -9.00 7.07
C ARG A 155 -18.20 -7.59 6.49
N GLY A 156 -17.77 -6.59 7.27
CA GLY A 156 -17.65 -5.21 6.84
C GLY A 156 -16.25 -4.85 6.35
N GLU A 157 -15.24 -5.62 6.73
CA GLU A 157 -13.84 -5.43 6.32
C GLU A 157 -13.67 -5.77 4.84
N ASP A 158 -14.14 -6.93 4.35
CA ASP A 158 -14.05 -7.31 2.92
C ASP A 158 -14.63 -6.25 1.95
N LEU A 159 -15.76 -5.61 2.30
CA LEU A 159 -16.36 -4.60 1.44
C LEU A 159 -15.61 -3.25 1.53
N MET A 160 -15.20 -2.83 2.73
CA MET A 160 -14.41 -1.61 2.92
C MET A 160 -12.98 -1.76 2.39
N GLU A 161 -12.45 -2.98 2.39
CA GLU A 161 -11.15 -3.37 1.82
C GLU A 161 -11.24 -3.43 0.30
N ARG A 162 -12.31 -4.02 -0.28
CA ARG A 162 -12.62 -3.88 -1.73
C ARG A 162 -12.73 -2.42 -2.18
N PHE A 163 -13.44 -1.57 -1.43
CA PHE A 163 -13.56 -0.14 -1.77
C PHE A 163 -12.25 0.65 -1.54
N ARG A 164 -11.37 0.22 -0.64
CA ARG A 164 -10.01 0.79 -0.49
C ARG A 164 -9.06 0.26 -1.57
N ASN A 165 -9.25 -0.96 -2.06
CA ASN A 165 -8.41 -1.59 -3.08
C ASN A 165 -8.75 -1.07 -4.47
N ARG A 166 -10.03 -0.94 -4.83
CA ARG A 166 -10.52 -0.52 -6.17
C ARG A 166 -10.33 0.96 -6.54
N GLY A 167 -9.44 1.72 -5.89
CA GLY A 167 -9.27 3.14 -6.26
C GLY A 167 -8.52 4.04 -5.27
N GLY A 168 -8.12 3.53 -4.12
CA GLY A 168 -7.19 4.25 -3.26
C GLY A 168 -5.77 4.06 -3.78
N ARG A 169 -5.25 4.94 -4.63
CA ARG A 169 -3.79 4.96 -4.87
C ARG A 169 -3.07 4.93 -3.52
N THR A 170 -2.14 4.01 -3.35
CA THR A 170 -1.39 3.92 -2.09
C THR A 170 -0.70 5.26 -1.87
N SER A 171 -1.02 5.96 -0.79
CA SER A 171 -0.48 7.31 -0.60
C SER A 171 1.05 7.22 -0.52
N MET A 172 1.71 7.91 -1.45
CA MET A 172 3.16 8.17 -1.46
C MET A 172 3.42 9.67 -1.28
N SER A 173 2.46 10.36 -0.67
CA SER A 173 2.54 11.79 -0.34
C SER A 173 2.23 11.92 1.14
N PHE A 174 3.20 12.40 1.90
CA PHE A 174 3.10 12.56 3.34
C PHE A 174 3.44 14.00 3.70
N GLU A 175 2.68 14.58 4.63
CA GLU A 175 3.01 15.91 5.17
C GLU A 175 4.27 15.83 6.07
N GLN A 176 4.52 14.67 6.67
CA GLN A 176 5.68 14.39 7.50
C GLN A 176 6.26 13.05 7.05
N ALA A 177 7.60 12.97 6.98
CA ALA A 177 8.29 11.74 6.63
C ALA A 177 7.86 10.61 7.58
N PRO A 178 7.40 9.46 7.06
CA PRO A 178 6.93 8.34 7.89
C PRO A 178 8.08 7.55 8.54
N SER A 179 9.30 7.62 7.99
CA SER A 179 10.49 7.00 8.55
C SER A 179 11.75 7.80 8.18
N LEU A 180 12.86 7.49 8.84
CA LEU A 180 14.16 8.13 8.60
C LEU A 180 14.58 7.97 7.14
N ARG A 181 14.51 6.75 6.58
CA ARG A 181 14.93 6.53 5.20
C ARG A 181 14.10 7.32 4.19
N ILE A 182 12.78 7.43 4.42
CA ILE A 182 11.91 8.25 3.57
C ILE A 182 12.24 9.74 3.71
N GLY A 183 12.47 10.22 4.93
CA GLY A 183 12.92 11.59 5.16
C GLY A 183 14.22 11.88 4.42
N LEU A 184 15.20 10.98 4.46
CA LEU A 184 16.46 11.14 3.75
C LEU A 184 16.31 11.12 2.22
N ILE A 185 15.35 10.37 1.67
CA ILE A 185 15.00 10.44 0.25
C ILE A 185 14.46 11.83 -0.11
N ASP A 186 13.62 12.43 0.74
CA ASP A 186 13.13 13.80 0.55
C ASP A 186 14.31 14.81 0.62
N ILE A 187 15.24 14.63 1.56
CA ILE A 187 16.44 15.47 1.66
C ILE A 187 17.30 15.40 0.39
N LEU A 188 17.51 14.20 -0.17
CA LEU A 188 18.22 14.07 -1.44
C LEU A 188 17.50 14.80 -2.59
N LYS A 189 16.16 14.79 -2.60
CA LYS A 189 15.37 15.55 -3.58
C LYS A 189 15.55 17.07 -3.41
N GLU A 190 15.49 17.56 -2.18
CA GLU A 190 15.64 18.99 -1.88
C GLU A 190 17.06 19.50 -2.15
N ILE A 191 18.10 18.69 -1.87
CA ILE A 191 19.49 19.02 -2.22
C ILE A 191 19.67 19.04 -3.75
N GLY A 192 19.15 18.03 -4.44
CA GLY A 192 19.25 17.88 -5.89
C GLY A 192 20.69 17.70 -6.40
N GLY A 193 20.88 17.89 -7.71
CA GLY A 193 22.17 17.75 -8.37
C GLY A 193 22.59 16.28 -8.63
N SER A 194 23.61 16.10 -9.46
CA SER A 194 24.00 14.76 -9.96
C SER A 194 24.40 13.77 -8.86
N SER A 195 24.98 14.26 -7.76
CA SER A 195 25.35 13.40 -6.63
C SER A 195 24.13 12.84 -5.91
N ALA A 196 23.10 13.66 -5.68
CA ALA A 196 21.87 13.22 -5.03
C ALA A 196 21.04 12.31 -5.96
N GLU A 197 20.98 12.64 -7.25
CA GLU A 197 20.38 11.79 -8.28
C GLU A 197 21.02 10.40 -8.32
N ALA A 198 22.35 10.33 -8.27
CA ALA A 198 23.07 9.06 -8.23
C ALA A 198 22.74 8.26 -6.95
N ALA A 199 22.65 8.93 -5.79
CA ALA A 199 22.28 8.29 -4.54
C ALA A 199 20.85 7.72 -4.58
N LEU A 200 19.87 8.47 -5.09
CA LEU A 200 18.49 7.98 -5.30
C LEU A 200 18.46 6.79 -6.26
N GLY A 201 19.27 6.85 -7.32
CA GLY A 201 19.44 5.74 -8.24
C GLY A 201 19.97 4.46 -7.62
N GLU A 202 20.85 4.57 -6.61
CA GLU A 202 21.37 3.41 -5.88
C GLU A 202 20.33 2.77 -4.97
N ILE A 203 19.46 3.57 -4.36
CA ILE A 203 18.35 3.05 -3.53
C ILE A 203 17.50 2.09 -4.35
N LEU A 204 17.10 2.48 -5.56
CA LEU A 204 16.30 1.63 -6.44
C LEU A 204 16.96 0.27 -6.73
N THR A 205 18.30 0.22 -6.81
CA THR A 205 19.03 -1.02 -7.10
C THR A 205 19.34 -1.89 -5.90
N LYS A 206 19.27 -1.34 -4.68
CA LYS A 206 19.71 -2.02 -3.46
C LYS A 206 18.59 -2.28 -2.47
N THR A 207 17.51 -1.50 -2.53
CA THR A 207 16.46 -1.62 -1.54
C THR A 207 15.67 -2.91 -1.75
N ALA A 208 15.45 -3.65 -0.67
CA ALA A 208 14.56 -4.79 -0.62
C ALA A 208 13.11 -4.39 -0.27
N ARG A 209 12.88 -3.11 0.05
CA ARG A 209 11.58 -2.59 0.52
C ARG A 209 10.77 -2.06 -0.65
N GLY A 210 9.66 -2.71 -0.98
CA GLY A 210 8.81 -2.31 -2.11
C GLY A 210 8.24 -0.90 -2.00
N PHE A 211 7.99 -0.42 -0.76
CA PHE A 211 7.58 0.96 -0.52
C PHE A 211 8.66 1.97 -0.89
N GLU A 212 9.94 1.69 -0.57
CA GLU A 212 11.04 2.58 -0.94
C GLU A 212 11.24 2.62 -2.45
N VAL A 213 11.13 1.50 -3.16
CA VAL A 213 11.17 1.50 -4.63
C VAL A 213 10.12 2.45 -5.19
N ALA A 214 8.88 2.34 -4.72
CA ALA A 214 7.78 3.18 -5.20
C ALA A 214 7.95 4.66 -4.83
N TYR A 215 8.37 4.94 -3.60
CA TYR A 215 8.60 6.30 -3.12
C TYR A 215 9.75 6.96 -3.88
N THR A 216 10.91 6.30 -3.97
CA THR A 216 12.08 6.81 -4.71
C THR A 216 11.75 7.01 -6.19
N ALA A 217 11.03 6.08 -6.83
CA ALA A 217 10.60 6.21 -8.22
C ALA A 217 9.70 7.45 -8.43
N LYS A 218 8.74 7.69 -7.52
CA LYS A 218 7.93 8.92 -7.56
C LYS A 218 8.80 10.17 -7.37
N THR A 219 9.69 10.15 -6.39
CA THR A 219 10.60 11.27 -6.06
C THR A 219 11.47 11.67 -7.25
N VAL A 220 12.14 10.72 -7.91
CA VAL A 220 12.98 11.03 -9.09
C VAL A 220 12.16 11.48 -10.29
N ARG A 221 10.94 10.98 -10.46
CA ARG A 221 10.04 11.46 -11.53
C ARG A 221 9.60 12.90 -11.32
N ASP A 222 9.22 13.23 -10.09
CA ASP A 222 8.82 14.58 -9.70
C ASP A 222 9.99 15.57 -9.87
N MET A 223 11.23 15.11 -9.64
CA MET A 223 12.43 15.95 -9.68
C MET A 223 13.00 16.12 -11.10
N ILE A 224 13.09 15.05 -11.89
CA ILE A 224 13.86 15.01 -13.14
C ILE A 224 12.93 14.93 -14.36
N GLY A 225 11.82 14.20 -14.25
CA GLY A 225 10.86 14.01 -15.32
C GLY A 225 10.21 12.62 -15.34
N PRO A 226 9.13 12.44 -16.12
CA PRO A 226 8.25 11.27 -16.04
C PRO A 226 8.93 9.91 -16.31
N ASP A 227 10.03 9.90 -17.08
CA ASP A 227 10.77 8.68 -17.44
C ASP A 227 12.07 8.50 -16.64
N ALA A 228 12.34 9.37 -15.67
CA ALA A 228 13.56 9.32 -14.88
C ALA A 228 13.68 7.99 -14.14
N PHE A 229 14.83 7.33 -14.25
CA PHE A 229 15.12 6.05 -13.59
C PHE A 229 14.14 4.90 -13.91
N ARG A 230 13.35 5.00 -15.00
CA ARG A 230 12.36 4.00 -15.40
C ARG A 230 12.90 2.57 -15.36
N ASP A 231 14.01 2.31 -16.05
CA ASP A 231 14.54 0.94 -16.17
C ASP A 231 14.94 0.36 -14.80
N LYS A 232 15.63 1.15 -13.95
CA LYS A 232 16.04 0.71 -12.61
C LYS A 232 14.85 0.47 -11.69
N ALA A 233 13.84 1.35 -11.74
CA ALA A 233 12.64 1.20 -10.92
C ALA A 233 11.82 -0.02 -11.34
N LEU A 234 11.69 -0.26 -12.65
CA LEU A 234 10.98 -1.42 -13.19
C LEU A 234 11.72 -2.72 -12.90
N GLU A 235 13.05 -2.76 -13.08
CA GLU A 235 13.87 -3.92 -12.74
C GLU A 235 13.71 -4.31 -11.27
N ALA A 236 13.78 -3.33 -10.35
CA ALA A 236 13.56 -3.56 -8.93
C ALA A 236 12.15 -4.06 -8.61
N ALA A 237 11.12 -3.47 -9.23
CA ALA A 237 9.75 -3.89 -9.02
C ALA A 237 9.48 -5.30 -9.53
N HIS A 238 9.99 -5.64 -10.72
CA HIS A 238 9.90 -6.98 -11.29
C HIS A 238 10.58 -8.01 -10.40
N ALA A 239 11.80 -7.71 -9.93
CA ALA A 239 12.54 -8.60 -9.05
C ALA A 239 11.77 -8.88 -7.76
N LEU A 240 11.33 -7.85 -7.05
CA LEU A 240 10.65 -7.98 -5.76
C LEU A 240 9.21 -8.54 -5.87
N LEU A 241 8.54 -8.40 -7.02
CA LEU A 241 7.24 -9.03 -7.26
C LEU A 241 7.37 -10.53 -7.54
N ASN A 242 8.43 -10.95 -8.22
CA ASN A 242 8.68 -12.36 -8.53
C ASN A 242 9.33 -13.12 -7.37
N ASP A 243 10.23 -12.47 -6.63
CA ASP A 243 10.97 -13.05 -5.51
C ASP A 243 11.00 -12.05 -4.33
N PRO A 244 9.95 -12.04 -3.49
CA PRO A 244 9.86 -11.14 -2.35
C PRO A 244 10.96 -11.42 -1.33
N VAL A 245 11.71 -10.38 -0.96
CA VAL A 245 12.77 -10.47 0.04
C VAL A 245 12.22 -10.15 1.43
N GLU A 246 12.53 -10.96 2.44
CA GLU A 246 12.17 -10.67 3.82
C GLU A 246 12.95 -9.46 4.35
N VAL A 247 12.22 -8.47 4.86
CA VAL A 247 12.78 -7.23 5.39
C VAL A 247 13.06 -7.39 6.89
N SER A 248 14.28 -7.06 7.31
CA SER A 248 14.62 -6.97 8.74
C SER A 248 13.84 -5.82 9.40
N ASN A 249 13.17 -6.11 10.51
CA ASN A 249 12.31 -5.18 11.25
C ASN A 249 11.23 -4.51 10.35
N PRO A 250 10.23 -5.29 9.89
CA PRO A 250 9.23 -4.78 8.95
C PRO A 250 8.28 -3.78 9.62
N ASN A 251 7.98 -2.69 8.92
CA ASN A 251 6.99 -1.71 9.34
C ASN A 251 5.63 -1.93 8.66
N SER A 252 4.69 -1.02 8.90
CA SER A 252 3.35 -1.11 8.33
C SER A 252 3.30 -1.04 6.80
N TYR A 253 4.31 -0.44 6.16
CA TYR A 253 4.40 -0.28 4.71
C TYR A 253 4.92 -1.54 4.02
N ASP A 254 5.82 -2.28 4.69
CA ASP A 254 6.37 -3.53 4.17
C ASP A 254 5.28 -4.61 4.00
N ARG A 255 4.24 -4.59 4.83
CA ARG A 255 3.07 -5.49 4.69
C ARG A 255 2.31 -5.30 3.38
N ASN A 256 2.36 -4.08 2.82
CA ASN A 256 1.70 -3.73 1.57
C ASN A 256 2.70 -3.57 0.41
N ALA A 257 3.91 -4.12 0.53
CA ALA A 257 4.98 -3.98 -0.47
C ALA A 257 4.52 -4.31 -1.89
N LYS A 258 3.78 -5.43 -2.08
CA LYS A 258 3.23 -5.83 -3.38
C LYS A 258 2.44 -4.70 -4.07
N ARG A 259 1.56 -4.03 -3.32
CA ARG A 259 0.73 -2.93 -3.86
C ARG A 259 1.57 -1.73 -4.29
N TYR A 260 2.59 -1.37 -3.51
CA TYR A 260 3.53 -0.30 -3.88
C TYR A 260 4.31 -0.65 -5.15
N LEU A 261 4.75 -1.89 -5.29
CA LEU A 261 5.46 -2.35 -6.49
C LEU A 261 4.56 -2.31 -7.73
N PHE A 262 3.29 -2.71 -7.64
CA PHE A 262 2.34 -2.52 -8.74
C PHE A 262 2.07 -1.05 -9.06
N SER A 263 2.09 -0.15 -8.06
CA SER A 263 2.04 1.29 -8.32
C SER A 263 3.25 1.78 -9.14
N VAL A 264 4.43 1.15 -9.04
CA VAL A 264 5.57 1.47 -9.92
C VAL A 264 5.27 1.08 -11.36
N LEU A 265 4.69 -0.10 -11.57
CA LEU A 265 4.31 -0.56 -12.92
C LEU A 265 3.23 0.34 -13.53
N GLU A 266 2.23 0.76 -12.76
CA GLU A 266 1.22 1.76 -13.18
C GLU A 266 1.89 3.09 -13.54
N MET A 267 2.78 3.57 -12.67
CA MET A 267 3.45 4.85 -12.79
C MET A 267 4.26 5.01 -14.08
N TYR A 268 4.90 3.93 -14.55
CA TYR A 268 5.65 3.90 -15.81
C TYR A 268 4.89 3.24 -16.97
N ASN A 269 3.60 2.92 -16.77
CA ASN A 269 2.76 2.19 -17.72
C ASN A 269 3.47 0.95 -18.30
N ASP A 270 4.09 0.16 -17.43
CA ASP A 270 4.87 -1.01 -17.81
C ASP A 270 3.98 -2.21 -18.09
N GLN A 271 3.95 -2.66 -19.34
CA GLN A 271 3.19 -3.82 -19.79
C GLN A 271 4.05 -5.08 -19.88
N THR A 272 5.35 -4.99 -19.59
CA THR A 272 6.25 -6.15 -19.73
C THR A 272 6.06 -7.18 -18.62
N PHE A 273 5.41 -6.82 -17.52
CA PHE A 273 5.10 -7.71 -16.41
C PHE A 273 3.80 -8.51 -16.54
N ILE A 274 3.00 -8.33 -17.60
CA ILE A 274 1.69 -8.98 -17.78
C ILE A 274 1.78 -10.51 -17.65
N GLN A 275 2.78 -11.15 -18.27
CA GLN A 275 2.94 -12.60 -18.25
C GLN A 275 3.24 -13.12 -16.83
N SER A 276 4.08 -12.41 -16.07
CA SER A 276 4.39 -12.76 -14.68
C SER A 276 3.19 -12.51 -13.77
N ALA A 277 2.47 -11.40 -13.99
CA ALA A 277 1.25 -11.06 -13.28
C ALA A 277 0.15 -12.13 -13.43
N GLN A 278 0.05 -12.80 -14.60
CA GLN A 278 -0.89 -13.91 -14.79
C GLN A 278 -0.73 -15.01 -13.72
N GLY A 279 0.51 -15.36 -13.38
CA GLY A 279 0.80 -16.37 -12.35
C GLY A 279 0.47 -15.91 -10.92
N LEU A 280 0.27 -14.61 -10.72
CA LEU A 280 -0.06 -14.00 -9.43
C LEU A 280 -1.55 -13.66 -9.29
N LEU A 281 -2.33 -13.80 -10.36
CA LEU A 281 -3.72 -13.33 -10.43
C LEU A 281 -4.67 -14.18 -9.58
N VAL A 282 -4.51 -15.50 -9.60
CA VAL A 282 -5.34 -16.43 -8.81
C VAL A 282 -4.52 -16.97 -7.65
N ARG A 283 -5.01 -16.76 -6.43
CA ARG A 283 -4.38 -17.22 -5.20
C ARG A 283 -4.70 -18.68 -4.93
N GLU A 284 -3.93 -19.30 -4.04
CA GLU A 284 -4.11 -20.71 -3.65
C GLU A 284 -5.48 -21.00 -3.01
N ASP A 285 -6.11 -20.00 -2.40
CA ASP A 285 -7.46 -20.10 -1.82
C ASP A 285 -8.58 -19.96 -2.88
N GLY A 286 -8.22 -19.82 -4.16
CA GLY A 286 -9.15 -19.66 -5.27
C GLY A 286 -9.79 -18.28 -5.35
N LYS A 287 -9.27 -17.29 -4.61
CA LYS A 287 -9.63 -15.87 -4.78
C LYS A 287 -8.71 -15.20 -5.79
N ILE A 288 -9.17 -14.09 -6.38
CA ILE A 288 -8.27 -13.26 -7.18
C ILE A 288 -7.44 -12.35 -6.29
N ASP A 289 -6.27 -11.96 -6.77
CA ASP A 289 -5.53 -10.84 -6.23
C ASP A 289 -5.98 -9.54 -6.90
N ASP A 290 -6.80 -8.75 -6.19
CA ASP A 290 -7.34 -7.48 -6.69
C ASP A 290 -6.25 -6.53 -7.22
N THR A 291 -5.08 -6.47 -6.57
CA THR A 291 -3.98 -5.58 -7.01
C THR A 291 -3.43 -6.02 -8.36
N VAL A 292 -3.37 -7.33 -8.59
CA VAL A 292 -2.92 -7.89 -9.87
C VAL A 292 -3.98 -7.67 -10.95
N LEU A 293 -5.26 -7.87 -10.63
CA LEU A 293 -6.35 -7.60 -11.57
C LEU A 293 -6.39 -6.12 -11.97
N ASP A 294 -6.26 -5.20 -11.01
CA ASP A 294 -6.22 -3.75 -11.26
C ASP A 294 -5.08 -3.40 -12.23
N TYR A 295 -3.88 -3.96 -12.02
CA TYR A 295 -2.75 -3.78 -12.95
C TYR A 295 -3.05 -4.32 -14.36
N LEU A 296 -3.61 -5.52 -14.47
CA LEU A 296 -3.96 -6.13 -15.75
C LEU A 296 -5.04 -5.31 -16.47
N ASP A 297 -6.02 -4.78 -15.75
CA ASP A 297 -7.13 -3.97 -16.30
C ASP A 297 -6.65 -2.58 -16.73
N ASP A 298 -5.95 -1.85 -15.86
CA ASP A 298 -5.58 -0.44 -16.09
C ASP A 298 -4.35 -0.27 -16.98
N VAL A 299 -3.32 -1.11 -16.78
CA VAL A 299 -2.04 -1.01 -17.49
C VAL A 299 -1.99 -2.02 -18.63
N GLY A 300 -2.31 -3.28 -18.36
CA GLY A 300 -2.29 -4.35 -19.35
C GLY A 300 -3.32 -4.17 -20.45
N LYS A 301 -4.51 -3.68 -20.08
CA LYS A 301 -5.64 -3.41 -20.98
C LYS A 301 -5.94 -4.64 -21.85
N GLU A 302 -6.21 -4.42 -23.14
CA GLU A 302 -6.49 -5.52 -24.08
C GLU A 302 -5.34 -6.55 -24.16
N ARG A 303 -4.08 -6.16 -23.91
CA ARG A 303 -2.94 -7.12 -23.94
C ARG A 303 -2.98 -8.12 -22.79
N ALA A 304 -3.69 -7.80 -21.71
CA ALA A 304 -3.91 -8.71 -20.59
C ALA A 304 -5.09 -9.67 -20.81
N MET A 305 -5.78 -9.61 -21.97
CA MET A 305 -6.95 -10.45 -22.21
C MET A 305 -6.65 -11.94 -22.14
N ASP A 306 -5.45 -12.38 -22.53
CA ASP A 306 -5.08 -13.78 -22.39
C ASP A 306 -5.02 -14.20 -20.91
N ALA A 307 -4.35 -13.39 -20.06
CA ALA A 307 -4.27 -13.65 -18.64
C ALA A 307 -5.67 -13.68 -17.97
N ILE A 308 -6.53 -12.71 -18.31
CA ILE A 308 -7.90 -12.61 -17.80
C ILE A 308 -8.74 -13.82 -18.24
N TYR A 309 -8.68 -14.17 -19.54
CA TYR A 309 -9.44 -15.28 -20.10
C TYR A 309 -9.00 -16.63 -19.53
N GLN A 310 -7.69 -16.83 -19.34
CA GLN A 310 -7.14 -18.04 -18.70
C GLN A 310 -7.62 -18.18 -17.25
N ALA A 311 -7.59 -17.10 -16.46
CA ALA A 311 -8.09 -17.13 -15.09
C ALA A 311 -9.60 -17.42 -15.02
N PHE A 312 -10.38 -16.96 -16.00
CA PHE A 312 -11.81 -17.23 -16.09
C PHE A 312 -12.09 -18.67 -16.47
N SER A 313 -11.41 -19.19 -17.48
CA SER A 313 -11.64 -20.52 -18.05
C SER A 313 -11.00 -21.65 -17.24
N SER A 314 -10.04 -21.36 -16.35
CA SER A 314 -9.34 -22.38 -15.57
C SER A 314 -10.20 -23.06 -14.49
N GLY A 315 -11.32 -22.45 -14.09
CA GLY A 315 -12.14 -22.91 -12.98
C GLY A 315 -11.48 -22.76 -11.60
N GLN A 316 -10.33 -22.09 -11.51
CA GLN A 316 -9.60 -21.88 -10.25
C GLN A 316 -10.20 -20.75 -9.40
N VAL A 317 -10.92 -19.80 -10.01
CA VAL A 317 -11.60 -18.71 -9.29
C VAL A 317 -12.91 -19.23 -8.71
N THR A 318 -12.97 -19.36 -7.39
CA THR A 318 -14.11 -19.97 -6.68
C THR A 318 -15.04 -18.94 -6.02
N ASP A 319 -14.54 -17.74 -5.74
CA ASP A 319 -15.36 -16.66 -5.20
C ASP A 319 -16.21 -15.99 -6.28
N ARG A 320 -17.51 -15.85 -6.03
CA ARG A 320 -18.46 -15.27 -6.99
C ARG A 320 -18.23 -13.78 -7.23
N GLY A 321 -17.86 -13.05 -6.19
CA GLY A 321 -17.57 -11.62 -6.29
C GLY A 321 -16.32 -11.39 -7.14
N ASP A 322 -15.32 -12.24 -6.99
CA ASP A 322 -14.06 -12.19 -7.74
C ASP A 322 -14.28 -12.54 -9.21
N LEU A 323 -15.07 -13.57 -9.48
CA LEU A 323 -15.46 -13.94 -10.83
C LEU A 323 -16.23 -12.83 -11.56
N ALA A 324 -17.10 -12.11 -10.85
CA ALA A 324 -17.81 -10.96 -11.39
C ALA A 324 -16.86 -9.78 -11.70
N ASP A 325 -15.81 -9.60 -10.91
CA ASP A 325 -14.81 -8.55 -11.13
C ASP A 325 -13.89 -8.89 -12.32
N LEU A 326 -13.43 -10.15 -12.40
CA LEU A 326 -12.69 -10.67 -13.55
C LEU A 326 -13.51 -10.57 -14.85
N THR A 327 -14.79 -10.93 -14.79
CA THR A 327 -15.75 -10.80 -15.89
C THR A 327 -15.84 -9.36 -16.37
N ARG A 328 -15.96 -8.40 -15.46
CA ARG A 328 -16.02 -6.99 -15.82
C ARG A 328 -14.74 -6.53 -16.53
N ALA A 329 -13.58 -6.89 -16.00
CA ALA A 329 -12.30 -6.52 -16.62
C ALA A 329 -12.17 -7.08 -18.04
N GLY A 330 -12.56 -8.35 -18.26
CA GLY A 330 -12.47 -8.99 -19.57
C GLY A 330 -13.49 -8.48 -20.59
N LEU A 331 -14.74 -8.27 -20.17
CA LEU A 331 -15.84 -7.95 -21.09
C LEU A 331 -15.82 -6.53 -21.64
N LYS A 332 -15.03 -5.61 -21.06
CA LYS A 332 -14.77 -4.28 -21.64
C LYS A 332 -14.32 -4.35 -23.11
N TYR A 333 -13.58 -5.40 -23.45
CA TYR A 333 -13.02 -5.60 -24.80
C TYR A 333 -13.92 -6.44 -25.71
N THR A 334 -15.16 -6.71 -25.31
CA THR A 334 -16.13 -7.38 -26.18
C THR A 334 -16.38 -6.48 -27.40
N GLY A 335 -16.43 -7.08 -28.59
CA GLY A 335 -16.52 -6.39 -29.87
C GLY A 335 -15.18 -6.13 -30.56
N SER A 336 -14.11 -5.89 -29.80
CA SER A 336 -12.76 -5.69 -30.34
C SER A 336 -11.85 -6.91 -30.19
N ASN A 337 -12.03 -7.70 -29.12
CA ASN A 337 -11.17 -8.83 -28.79
C ASN A 337 -11.88 -10.19 -28.92
N PRO A 338 -11.32 -11.17 -29.65
CA PRO A 338 -11.94 -12.50 -29.81
C PRO A 338 -12.11 -13.29 -28.50
N GLN A 339 -11.18 -13.18 -27.54
CA GLN A 339 -11.29 -13.87 -26.25
C GLN A 339 -12.40 -13.26 -25.40
N ALA A 340 -12.54 -11.93 -25.41
CA ALA A 340 -13.67 -11.27 -24.75
C ALA A 340 -15.02 -11.68 -25.37
N ASN A 341 -15.08 -11.77 -26.70
CA ASN A 341 -16.27 -12.27 -27.41
C ASN A 341 -16.63 -13.70 -27.02
N GLN A 342 -15.62 -14.56 -26.83
CA GLN A 342 -15.84 -15.94 -26.39
C GLN A 342 -16.29 -15.99 -24.94
N MET A 343 -15.63 -15.25 -24.05
CA MET A 343 -16.00 -15.11 -22.65
C MET A 343 -17.46 -14.68 -22.49
N PHE A 344 -17.91 -13.68 -23.27
CA PHE A 344 -19.30 -13.25 -23.28
C PHE A 344 -20.26 -14.40 -23.64
N LYS A 345 -19.96 -15.15 -24.71
CA LYS A 345 -20.79 -16.30 -25.13
C LYS A 345 -20.83 -17.39 -24.06
N ASP A 346 -19.69 -17.70 -23.45
CA ASP A 346 -19.58 -18.72 -22.41
C ASP A 346 -20.43 -18.34 -21.19
N ILE A 347 -20.41 -17.07 -20.80
CA ILE A 347 -21.24 -16.55 -19.69
C ILE A 347 -22.73 -16.66 -20.02
N MET A 348 -23.13 -16.20 -21.20
CA MET A 348 -24.55 -16.14 -21.57
C MET A 348 -25.17 -17.52 -21.80
N SER A 349 -24.40 -18.46 -22.35
CA SER A 349 -24.85 -19.82 -22.66
C SER A 349 -24.79 -20.79 -21.48
N SER A 350 -24.03 -20.48 -20.43
CA SER A 350 -23.92 -21.35 -19.26
C SER A 350 -25.09 -21.19 -18.29
N ASP A 351 -25.60 -22.30 -17.78
CA ASP A 351 -26.60 -22.35 -16.71
C ASP A 351 -25.99 -22.18 -15.30
N GLU A 352 -24.66 -22.18 -15.20
CA GLU A 352 -23.96 -22.04 -13.92
C GLU A 352 -23.94 -20.60 -13.43
N TYR A 353 -24.02 -19.64 -14.36
CA TYR A 353 -24.04 -18.21 -14.04
C TYR A 353 -25.47 -17.74 -13.76
N ASP A 354 -25.66 -17.16 -12.59
CA ASP A 354 -26.92 -16.53 -12.24
C ASP A 354 -27.14 -15.23 -13.05
N MET A 355 -28.37 -14.71 -12.99
CA MET A 355 -28.76 -13.50 -13.70
C MET A 355 -27.94 -12.27 -13.29
N ARG A 356 -27.27 -12.26 -12.13
CA ARG A 356 -26.41 -11.12 -11.74
C ARG A 356 -25.14 -11.08 -12.56
N VAL A 357 -24.49 -12.23 -12.76
CA VAL A 357 -23.29 -12.33 -13.60
C VAL A 357 -23.66 -12.06 -15.06
N LYS A 358 -24.74 -12.69 -15.57
CA LYS A 358 -25.24 -12.46 -16.93
C LYS A 358 -25.62 -11.00 -17.16
N TRP A 359 -26.29 -10.34 -16.21
CA TRP A 359 -26.59 -8.92 -16.36
C TRP A 359 -25.33 -8.06 -16.32
N SER A 360 -24.35 -8.37 -15.46
CA SER A 360 -23.08 -7.65 -15.49
C SER A 360 -22.44 -7.72 -16.89
N ALA A 361 -22.46 -8.90 -17.52
CA ALA A 361 -21.99 -9.05 -18.90
C ALA A 361 -22.80 -8.24 -19.92
N LEU A 362 -24.13 -8.28 -19.85
CA LEU A 362 -25.01 -7.52 -20.74
C LEU A 362 -24.82 -6.00 -20.60
N ARG A 363 -24.55 -5.52 -19.39
CA ARG A 363 -24.29 -4.09 -19.14
C ARG A 363 -23.02 -3.62 -19.83
N GLU A 364 -21.94 -4.42 -19.79
CA GLU A 364 -20.68 -4.05 -20.45
C GLU A 364 -20.84 -3.92 -21.97
N MET A 365 -21.79 -4.64 -22.57
CA MET A 365 -22.07 -4.54 -24.02
C MET A 365 -22.56 -3.15 -24.43
N ASP A 366 -23.26 -2.45 -23.55
CA ASP A 366 -23.77 -1.11 -23.80
C ASP A 366 -22.72 0.01 -23.59
N ASP A 367 -21.56 -0.29 -23.01
CA ASP A 367 -20.54 0.71 -22.63
C ASP A 367 -19.63 1.16 -23.80
N ALA A 368 -19.99 0.86 -25.05
CA ALA A 368 -19.24 1.31 -26.23
C ALA A 368 -19.89 2.56 -26.87
N GLU A 369 -19.04 3.46 -27.36
CA GLU A 369 -19.45 4.67 -28.08
C GLU A 369 -19.14 4.60 -29.59
N ASP A 370 -18.33 3.64 -30.04
CA ASP A 370 -17.99 3.52 -31.46
C ASP A 370 -18.91 2.53 -32.20
N ASP A 371 -19.41 2.96 -33.37
CA ASP A 371 -20.37 2.21 -34.19
C ASP A 371 -19.88 0.80 -34.59
N THR A 372 -18.57 0.64 -34.79
CA THR A 372 -17.99 -0.65 -35.23
C THR A 372 -18.07 -1.69 -34.12
N THR A 373 -17.64 -1.33 -32.91
CA THR A 373 -17.74 -2.19 -31.72
C THR A 373 -19.21 -2.44 -31.37
N LEU A 374 -20.06 -1.41 -31.43
CA LEU A 374 -21.50 -1.56 -31.20
C LEU A 374 -22.13 -2.56 -32.17
N GLN A 375 -21.77 -2.52 -33.46
CA GLN A 375 -22.29 -3.46 -34.45
C GLN A 375 -21.86 -4.90 -34.17
N VAL A 376 -20.61 -5.13 -33.77
CA VAL A 376 -20.13 -6.48 -33.39
C VAL A 376 -20.86 -6.97 -32.14
N ARG A 377 -21.01 -6.11 -31.14
CA ARG A 377 -21.72 -6.43 -29.89
C ARG A 377 -23.21 -6.74 -30.14
N LEU A 378 -23.85 -5.98 -31.02
CA LEU A 378 -25.22 -6.25 -31.45
C LEU A 378 -25.35 -7.63 -32.12
N ASN A 379 -24.42 -7.97 -33.02
CA ASN A 379 -24.40 -9.28 -33.67
C ASN A 379 -24.21 -10.42 -32.67
N LEU A 380 -23.36 -10.24 -31.64
CA LEU A 380 -23.19 -11.23 -30.56
C LEU A 380 -24.49 -11.43 -29.78
N MET A 381 -25.19 -10.34 -29.47
CA MET A 381 -26.45 -10.35 -28.73
C MET A 381 -27.60 -10.99 -29.50
N GLN A 382 -27.73 -10.67 -30.78
CA GLN A 382 -28.72 -11.28 -31.67
C GLN A 382 -28.45 -12.77 -31.91
N GLY A 383 -27.19 -13.21 -31.76
CA GLY A 383 -26.78 -14.61 -31.85
C GLY A 383 -27.05 -15.45 -30.59
N LEU A 384 -27.50 -14.84 -29.49
CA LEU A 384 -27.83 -15.57 -28.27
C LEU A 384 -29.10 -16.42 -28.48
N GLN A 385 -29.04 -17.67 -28.06
CA GLN A 385 -30.23 -18.52 -28.01
C GLN A 385 -31.10 -18.10 -26.82
N ALA A 386 -32.42 -18.21 -26.98
CA ALA A 386 -33.34 -17.98 -25.87
C ALA A 386 -32.97 -18.91 -24.70
N SER A 387 -32.76 -18.32 -23.54
CA SER A 387 -32.34 -19.05 -22.34
C SER A 387 -33.47 -19.92 -21.77
N GLY A 388 -34.72 -19.63 -22.17
CA GLY A 388 -35.91 -20.24 -21.59
C GLY A 388 -36.33 -19.63 -20.25
N ASP A 389 -35.52 -18.72 -19.71
CA ASP A 389 -35.84 -17.86 -18.58
C ASP A 389 -36.34 -16.50 -19.09
N ASP A 390 -37.63 -16.23 -18.88
CA ASP A 390 -38.30 -15.00 -19.34
C ASP A 390 -37.63 -13.72 -18.78
N ALA A 391 -37.02 -13.80 -17.59
CA ALA A 391 -36.29 -12.68 -17.01
C ALA A 391 -34.99 -12.39 -17.79
N THR A 392 -34.17 -13.41 -18.02
CA THR A 392 -32.93 -13.30 -18.81
C THR A 392 -33.23 -12.82 -20.24
N ASP A 393 -34.21 -13.43 -20.90
CA ASP A 393 -34.56 -13.11 -22.29
C ASP A 393 -35.06 -11.65 -22.44
N LYS A 394 -35.83 -11.16 -21.46
CA LYS A 394 -36.25 -9.73 -21.42
C LYS A 394 -35.07 -8.78 -21.28
N VAL A 395 -34.11 -9.10 -20.40
CA VAL A 395 -32.94 -8.24 -20.18
C VAL A 395 -32.04 -8.23 -21.42
N VAL A 396 -31.86 -9.38 -22.08
CA VAL A 396 -31.15 -9.46 -23.37
C VAL A 396 -31.84 -8.57 -24.41
N GLN A 397 -33.16 -8.71 -24.61
CA GLN A 397 -33.91 -7.90 -25.57
C GLN A 397 -33.82 -6.40 -25.29
N MET A 398 -33.89 -6.00 -24.03
CA MET A 398 -33.76 -4.60 -23.62
C MET A 398 -32.41 -4.03 -24.03
N TYR A 399 -31.30 -4.71 -23.71
CA TYR A 399 -29.96 -4.26 -24.10
C TYR A 399 -29.76 -4.28 -25.62
N THR A 400 -30.27 -5.31 -26.33
CA THR A 400 -30.24 -5.37 -27.80
C THR A 400 -30.90 -4.14 -28.42
N ARG A 401 -32.11 -3.77 -27.98
CA ARG A 401 -32.82 -2.58 -28.49
C ARG A 401 -32.09 -1.29 -28.17
N GLN A 402 -31.45 -1.20 -27.00
CA GLN A 402 -30.66 -0.03 -26.64
C GLN A 402 -29.48 0.16 -27.61
N MET A 403 -28.77 -0.92 -27.94
CA MET A 403 -27.68 -0.87 -28.91
C MET A 403 -28.17 -0.53 -30.32
N GLU A 404 -29.30 -1.11 -30.76
CA GLU A 404 -29.93 -0.76 -32.04
C GLU A 404 -30.27 0.73 -32.11
N ALA A 405 -30.87 1.27 -31.05
CA ALA A 405 -31.19 2.70 -30.97
C ALA A 405 -29.93 3.57 -31.01
N LYS A 406 -28.86 3.20 -30.30
CA LYS A 406 -27.57 3.91 -30.36
C LYS A 406 -27.00 3.95 -31.78
N ILE A 407 -26.98 2.80 -32.46
CA ILE A 407 -26.48 2.69 -33.85
C ILE A 407 -27.32 3.53 -34.81
N ASN A 408 -28.65 3.56 -34.61
CA ASN A 408 -29.57 4.29 -35.48
C ASN A 408 -29.72 5.78 -35.12
N GLY A 409 -29.11 6.24 -34.03
CA GLY A 409 -29.28 7.61 -33.52
C GLY A 409 -30.68 7.89 -32.96
N GLU A 410 -31.37 6.86 -32.47
CA GLU A 410 -32.72 6.94 -31.91
C GLU A 410 -32.69 7.12 -30.38
N GLU A 411 -33.73 7.73 -29.82
CA GLU A 411 -33.88 7.86 -28.38
C GLU A 411 -34.43 6.57 -27.76
N PHE A 412 -33.72 6.01 -26.78
CA PHE A 412 -34.14 4.82 -26.03
C PHE A 412 -34.10 5.09 -24.53
N ASP A 413 -35.27 5.04 -23.87
CA ASP A 413 -35.36 5.26 -22.43
C ASP A 413 -35.12 3.98 -21.64
N MET A 414 -33.84 3.67 -21.42
CA MET A 414 -33.39 2.53 -20.64
C MET A 414 -33.96 2.53 -19.21
N ARG A 415 -34.24 3.70 -18.62
CA ARG A 415 -34.82 3.75 -17.26
C ARG A 415 -36.24 3.23 -17.25
N LYS A 416 -37.04 3.54 -18.27
CA LYS A 416 -38.42 3.06 -18.39
C LYS A 416 -38.46 1.55 -18.61
N GLU A 417 -37.59 1.02 -19.47
CA GLU A 417 -37.49 -0.43 -19.70
C GLU A 417 -37.04 -1.17 -18.43
N MET A 418 -36.07 -0.64 -17.68
CA MET A 418 -35.64 -1.18 -16.38
C MET A 418 -36.74 -1.19 -15.32
N GLN A 419 -37.63 -0.19 -15.32
CA GLN A 419 -38.81 -0.17 -14.44
C GLN A 419 -39.81 -1.27 -14.81
N SER A 420 -39.90 -1.64 -16.09
CA SER A 420 -40.83 -2.66 -16.57
C SER A 420 -40.49 -4.09 -16.11
N LEU A 421 -39.24 -4.34 -15.70
CA LEU A 421 -38.80 -5.65 -15.16
C LEU A 421 -39.50 -6.02 -13.85
N GLY A 422 -40.06 -5.03 -13.13
CA GLY A 422 -40.85 -5.25 -11.91
C GLY A 422 -39.99 -5.55 -10.68
N THR A 423 -40.50 -5.21 -9.49
CA THR A 423 -39.79 -5.36 -8.19
C THR A 423 -39.34 -6.79 -7.87
N ASP A 424 -40.06 -7.80 -8.36
CA ASP A 424 -39.74 -9.20 -8.09
C ASP A 424 -38.47 -9.64 -8.83
N PHE A 425 -38.25 -9.17 -10.06
CA PHE A 425 -36.97 -9.38 -10.76
C PHE A 425 -35.81 -8.83 -9.93
N TRP A 426 -35.91 -7.56 -9.50
CA TRP A 426 -34.87 -6.89 -8.72
C TRP A 426 -34.58 -7.61 -7.40
N ARG A 427 -35.63 -8.08 -6.72
CA ARG A 427 -35.50 -8.85 -5.49
C ARG A 427 -34.86 -10.22 -5.73
N ASN A 428 -35.22 -10.91 -6.80
CA ASN A 428 -34.68 -12.24 -7.08
C ASN A 428 -33.22 -12.18 -7.58
N THR A 429 -32.88 -11.17 -8.37
CA THR A 429 -31.53 -11.03 -8.96
C THR A 429 -30.52 -10.35 -8.01
N PHE A 430 -30.97 -9.37 -7.21
CA PHE A 430 -30.09 -8.56 -6.35
C PHE A 430 -30.43 -8.63 -4.86
N GLY A 431 -31.55 -9.23 -4.49
CA GLY A 431 -31.90 -9.43 -3.08
C GLY A 431 -30.86 -10.32 -2.39
N ARG A 432 -30.47 -9.92 -1.19
CA ARG A 432 -29.61 -10.75 -0.33
C ARG A 432 -30.40 -12.00 0.08
N GLY A 433 -29.81 -13.18 -0.09
CA GLY A 433 -30.27 -14.40 0.57
C GLY A 433 -30.37 -14.16 2.09
N GLU A 434 -31.60 -14.24 2.59
CA GLU A 434 -32.13 -14.22 3.97
C GLU A 434 -31.33 -13.59 5.13
N SER A 435 -32.01 -12.68 5.82
CA SER A 435 -31.97 -12.60 7.29
C SER A 435 -33.37 -12.24 7.77
N GLY A 436 -34.04 -13.18 8.44
CA GLY A 436 -35.26 -12.91 9.17
C GLY A 436 -36.33 -13.99 9.05
N ASP A 437 -36.04 -15.14 9.66
CA ASP A 437 -37.01 -15.91 10.42
C ASP A 437 -38.10 -14.99 11.02
N ARG A 438 -39.29 -15.02 10.42
CA ARG A 438 -40.53 -14.57 11.05
C ARG A 438 -41.49 -15.74 11.03
N GLY A 439 -41.35 -16.58 12.05
CA GLY A 439 -42.49 -17.18 12.75
C GLY A 439 -43.27 -18.21 11.95
N ASP A 440 -42.95 -19.47 12.24
CA ASP A 440 -43.91 -20.52 12.58
C ASP A 440 -45.38 -20.28 12.16
N ARG A 441 -45.82 -20.99 11.11
CA ARG A 441 -46.93 -21.93 11.21
C ARG A 441 -47.03 -22.84 9.98
N GLY A 442 -46.54 -24.07 10.16
CA GLY A 442 -47.24 -25.28 9.69
C GLY A 442 -47.08 -25.71 8.22
N SER A 443 -46.08 -26.54 7.94
CA SER A 443 -46.28 -27.96 7.60
C SER A 443 -44.96 -28.65 7.31
N ARG A 444 -44.76 -29.77 8.02
CA ARG A 444 -43.66 -30.72 7.85
C ARG A 444 -43.70 -31.37 6.46
N GLY A 445 -42.54 -31.54 5.84
CA GLY A 445 -42.37 -32.40 4.67
C GLY A 445 -40.93 -32.50 4.19
N ASN A 446 -40.17 -33.43 4.78
CA ASN A 446 -38.87 -33.99 4.39
C ASN A 446 -38.40 -33.78 2.94
N ASN A 447 -37.15 -33.35 2.72
CA ASN A 447 -36.01 -34.23 2.37
C ASN A 447 -34.74 -33.42 1.97
N ARG A 448 -33.60 -33.88 2.51
CA ARG A 448 -32.25 -34.01 1.91
C ARG A 448 -31.73 -32.79 1.09
N GLY A 449 -30.71 -32.07 1.52
CA GLY A 449 -29.39 -32.62 1.85
C GLY A 449 -28.64 -32.95 0.57
N GLU A 450 -28.15 -31.94 -0.15
CA GLU A 450 -27.16 -32.11 -1.22
C GLU A 450 -26.29 -30.85 -1.33
N SER A 451 -25.10 -30.95 -0.74
CA SER A 451 -23.96 -30.10 -1.08
C SER A 451 -23.67 -30.30 -2.57
N ARG A 452 -24.19 -29.41 -3.41
CA ARG A 452 -23.84 -29.37 -4.83
C ARG A 452 -22.37 -28.98 -4.95
N ARG A 453 -21.53 -30.00 -5.11
CA ARG A 453 -20.18 -29.86 -5.69
C ARG A 453 -20.38 -29.29 -7.09
N ASN A 454 -20.13 -27.99 -7.24
CA ASN A 454 -20.33 -27.27 -8.49
C ASN A 454 -18.96 -26.92 -9.07
N GLN A 455 -18.53 -27.73 -10.04
CA GLN A 455 -17.47 -27.44 -10.98
C GLN A 455 -17.91 -27.97 -12.35
N PRO A 456 -17.44 -27.36 -13.45
CA PRO A 456 -17.48 -28.00 -14.75
C PRO A 456 -16.55 -29.21 -14.72
N THR A 457 -17.04 -30.35 -15.20
CA THR A 457 -16.18 -31.47 -15.59
C THR A 457 -15.89 -31.27 -17.07
N ILE A 458 -14.60 -31.20 -17.44
CA ILE A 458 -14.16 -31.23 -18.85
C ILE A 458 -14.62 -32.53 -19.51
#